data_AF-A0A838WXA7-F1
#
_entry.id   AF-A0A838WXA7-F1
#
_cell.length_a   1.000
_cell.length_b   1.000
_cell.length_c   1.000
_cell.angle_alpha   90.00
_cell.angle_beta   90.00
_cell.angle_gamma   90.00
#
_symmetry.space_group_name_H-M   'P 1'
#
loop_
_entity.id
_entity.type
_entity.pdbx_description
1 polymer ?
#
loop_
_entity_poly.entity_id
_entity_poly.type
_entity_poly.pdbx_seq_one_letter_code
_entity_poly.pdbx_strand_id
1 'polypeptide(L)'
;GLEFSRGRIVGGKLFLRQMDDGEMNIKQIVGRLSNPDRKRKGDFRLSFRKAEIENMELCLDRREGREREYGIDFTHMHLDSLNARVDDFTIDGQAIYTSIASLSARERSGFRLKQFSGRFYLTQGCLGFEDASILTDRSEIRIPY
;
A
#
# COMPACT_ATOMS: atom_id res chain seq x y z
N GLY A 1 -1.08 -19.57 8.77
CA GLY A 1 -0.56 -18.28 8.32
C GLY A 1 0.91 -18.15 8.66
N LEU A 2 1.48 -16.97 8.40
CA LEU A 2 2.81 -16.59 8.87
C LEU A 2 2.66 -15.42 9.85
N GLU A 3 3.35 -15.48 10.98
CA GLU A 3 3.44 -14.37 11.93
C GLU A 3 4.91 -13.99 12.12
N PHE A 4 5.20 -12.70 11.98
CA PHE A 4 6.52 -12.14 12.19
C PHE A 4 6.45 -11.07 13.27
N SER A 5 7.49 -10.99 14.10
CA SER A 5 7.62 -9.89 15.06
C SER A 5 7.99 -8.58 14.38
N ARG A 6 8.85 -8.63 13.36
CA ARG A 6 9.32 -7.45 12.63
C ARG A 6 9.59 -7.74 11.16
N GLY A 7 9.27 -6.79 10.29
CA GLY A 7 9.69 -6.75 8.89
C GLY A 7 10.25 -5.38 8.52
N ARG A 8 11.26 -5.31 7.64
CA ARG A 8 11.79 -4.04 7.15
C ARG A 8 12.20 -4.12 5.69
N ILE A 9 11.85 -3.10 4.92
CA ILE A 9 12.29 -2.89 3.53
C ILE A 9 13.07 -1.57 3.50
N VAL A 10 14.27 -1.58 2.91
CA VAL A 10 15.11 -0.38 2.77
C VAL A 10 15.54 -0.24 1.31
N GLY A 11 15.30 0.93 0.71
CA GLY A 11 15.72 1.22 -0.67
C GLY A 11 15.03 0.36 -1.74
N GLY A 12 13.90 -0.27 -1.40
CA GLY A 12 13.17 -1.13 -2.31
C GLY A 12 12.56 -0.35 -3.48
N LYS A 13 12.41 -1.02 -4.63
CA LYS A 13 11.66 -0.47 -5.76
C LYS A 13 10.61 -1.47 -6.21
N LEU A 14 9.35 -1.03 -6.27
CA LEU A 14 8.23 -1.85 -6.75
C LEU A 14 7.55 -1.14 -7.92
N PHE A 15 7.59 -1.78 -9.08
CA PHE A 15 6.94 -1.32 -10.30
C PHE A 15 5.75 -2.21 -10.62
N LEU A 16 4.55 -1.68 -10.37
CA LEU A 16 3.29 -2.35 -10.68
C LEU A 16 2.76 -1.81 -12.00
N ARG A 17 2.58 -2.71 -12.97
CA ARG A 17 2.10 -2.35 -14.30
C ARG A 17 0.96 -3.24 -14.74
N GLN A 18 -0.08 -2.64 -15.32
CA GLN A 18 -1.17 -3.35 -15.97
C GLN A 18 -0.73 -3.86 -17.35
N MET A 19 -0.88 -5.16 -17.57
CA MET A 19 -0.59 -5.86 -18.81
C MET A 19 -1.74 -5.73 -19.81
N ASP A 20 -1.56 -6.24 -21.03
CA ASP A 20 -2.56 -6.18 -22.11
C ASP A 20 -3.90 -6.86 -21.76
N ASP A 21 -3.86 -7.88 -20.91
CA ASP A 21 -5.03 -8.63 -20.44
C ASP A 21 -5.78 -7.92 -19.28
N GLY A 22 -5.34 -6.72 -18.90
CA GLY A 22 -5.90 -5.96 -17.79
C GLY A 22 -5.42 -6.41 -16.41
N GLU A 23 -4.60 -7.46 -16.31
CA GLU A 23 -4.02 -7.93 -15.06
C GLU A 23 -2.75 -7.16 -14.68
N MET A 24 -2.46 -7.10 -13.37
CA MET A 24 -1.19 -6.52 -12.90
C MET A 24 -0.05 -7.53 -13.01
N ASN A 25 1.12 -7.07 -13.43
CA ASN A 25 2.35 -7.88 -13.56
C ASN A 25 2.72 -8.67 -12.29
N ILE A 26 2.36 -8.18 -11.10
CA ILE A 26 2.59 -8.89 -9.82
C ILE A 26 1.97 -10.29 -9.79
N LYS A 27 0.90 -10.54 -10.56
CA LYS A 27 0.28 -11.88 -10.66
C LYS A 27 1.24 -12.92 -11.22
N GLN A 28 2.21 -12.56 -12.06
CA GLN A 28 3.22 -13.48 -12.56
C GLN A 28 4.13 -13.99 -11.43
N ILE A 29 4.51 -13.10 -10.50
CA ILE A 29 5.33 -13.45 -9.34
C ILE A 29 4.50 -14.32 -8.38
N VAL A 30 3.28 -13.91 -8.07
CA VAL A 30 2.36 -14.67 -7.21
C VAL A 30 2.10 -16.06 -7.79
N GLY A 31 1.88 -16.18 -9.09
CA GLY A 31 1.67 -17.44 -9.79
C GLY A 31 2.85 -18.40 -9.66
N ARG A 32 4.10 -17.90 -9.77
CA ARG A 32 5.32 -18.71 -9.61
C ARG A 32 5.56 -19.18 -8.18
N LEU A 33 5.11 -18.40 -7.19
CA LEU A 33 5.22 -18.75 -5.77
C LEU A 33 4.06 -19.65 -5.31
N SER A 34 2.97 -19.69 -6.07
CA SER A 34 1.79 -20.49 -5.77
C SER A 34 1.90 -21.89 -6.34
N ASN A 35 1.38 -22.89 -5.62
CA ASN A 35 1.21 -24.24 -6.15
C ASN A 35 -0.25 -24.42 -6.61
N PRO A 36 -0.54 -24.48 -7.93
CA PRO A 36 -1.90 -24.53 -8.46
C PRO A 36 -2.63 -25.84 -8.14
N ASP A 37 -1.90 -26.94 -7.96
CA ASP A 37 -2.47 -28.27 -7.68
C ASP A 37 -2.86 -28.46 -6.21
N ARG A 38 -2.44 -27.53 -5.35
CA ARG A 38 -2.74 -27.57 -3.92
C ARG A 38 -4.08 -26.87 -3.66
N LYS A 39 -5.08 -27.61 -3.17
CA LYS A 39 -6.33 -27.02 -2.66
C LYS A 39 -5.99 -25.88 -1.69
N ARG A 40 -6.55 -24.68 -1.94
CA ARG A 40 -6.45 -23.54 -1.02
C ARG A 40 -6.97 -23.98 0.35
N LYS A 41 -6.09 -23.96 1.36
CA LYS A 41 -6.38 -24.44 2.70
C LYS A 41 -6.73 -23.24 3.58
N GLY A 42 -8.03 -22.92 3.66
CA GLY A 42 -8.53 -21.76 4.41
C GLY A 42 -8.01 -20.42 3.90
N ASP A 43 -8.38 -19.35 4.60
CA ASP A 43 -7.84 -18.02 4.33
C ASP A 43 -6.40 -17.91 4.82
N PHE A 44 -5.51 -17.50 3.92
CA PHE A 44 -4.11 -17.27 4.29
C PHE A 44 -4.03 -16.00 5.15
N ARG A 45 -3.51 -16.15 6.36
CA ARG A 45 -3.21 -15.05 7.27
C ARG A 45 -1.71 -14.75 7.29
N LEU A 46 -1.33 -13.49 7.10
CA LEU A 46 0.03 -12.98 7.27
C LEU A 46 -0.01 -11.80 8.23
N SER A 47 0.80 -11.84 9.30
CA SER A 47 0.87 -10.74 10.26
C SER A 47 2.30 -10.32 10.59
N PHE A 48 2.47 -9.03 10.84
CA PHE A 48 3.67 -8.41 11.38
C PHE A 48 3.28 -7.55 12.58
N ARG A 49 3.93 -7.75 13.73
CA ARG A 49 3.73 -6.81 14.86
C ARG A 49 4.28 -5.43 14.55
N LYS A 50 5.41 -5.37 13.85
CA LYS A 50 6.03 -4.12 13.37
C LYS A 50 6.50 -4.28 11.94
N ALA A 51 6.16 -3.35 11.06
CA ALA A 51 6.73 -3.29 9.72
C ALA A 51 7.19 -1.88 9.38
N GLU A 52 8.35 -1.81 8.72
CA GLU A 52 9.00 -0.56 8.37
C GLU A 52 9.38 -0.54 6.89
N ILE A 53 9.14 0.59 6.24
CA ILE A 53 9.62 0.90 4.90
C ILE A 53 10.47 2.16 5.02
N GLU A 54 11.67 2.11 4.45
CA GLU A 54 12.58 3.25 4.36
C GLU A 54 13.01 3.47 2.93
N ASN A 55 12.77 4.69 2.45
CA ASN A 55 13.19 5.18 1.15
C ASN A 55 12.83 4.25 -0.01
N MET A 56 11.59 3.76 -0.03
CA MET A 56 11.08 2.93 -1.12
C MET A 56 10.59 3.79 -2.30
N GLU A 57 10.71 3.26 -3.50
CA GLU A 57 10.09 3.78 -4.72
C GLU A 57 8.91 2.86 -5.10
N LEU A 58 7.73 3.46 -5.30
CA LEU A 58 6.54 2.75 -5.78
C LEU A 58 6.03 3.43 -7.04
N CYS A 59 6.00 2.67 -8.13
CA CYS A 59 5.44 3.10 -9.41
C CYS A 59 4.21 2.25 -9.72
N LEU A 60 3.11 2.91 -10.07
CA LEU A 60 1.87 2.29 -10.53
C LEU A 60 1.55 2.83 -11.93
N ASP A 61 1.44 1.93 -12.89
CA ASP A 61 1.09 2.20 -14.29
C ASP A 61 -0.13 1.37 -14.67
N ARG A 62 -1.26 2.05 -14.90
CA ARG A 62 -2.54 1.46 -15.36
C ARG A 62 -2.83 1.95 -16.77
N ARG A 63 -3.46 1.11 -17.59
CA ARG A 63 -3.73 1.46 -18.99
C ARG A 63 -4.97 2.33 -19.15
N GLU A 64 -5.95 2.13 -18.29
CA GLU A 64 -7.20 2.90 -18.31
C GLU A 64 -7.12 4.04 -17.32
N GLY A 65 -7.13 5.26 -17.84
CA GLY A 65 -7.09 6.48 -17.06
C GLY A 65 -7.74 7.62 -17.81
N ARG A 66 -8.14 8.64 -17.04
CA ARG A 66 -8.58 9.92 -17.60
C ARG A 66 -7.40 10.86 -17.58
N GLU A 67 -7.07 11.51 -18.69
CA GLU A 67 -6.09 12.61 -18.68
C GLU A 67 -6.54 13.66 -17.66
N ARG A 68 -5.57 14.12 -16.86
CA ARG A 68 -5.77 15.15 -15.86
C ARG A 68 -4.76 16.26 -16.10
N GLU A 69 -5.24 17.49 -16.09
CA GLU A 69 -4.38 18.67 -16.21
C GLU A 69 -3.63 18.96 -14.90
N TYR A 70 -4.19 18.59 -13.75
CA TYR A 70 -3.61 18.85 -12.43
C TYR A 70 -3.92 17.76 -11.39
N GLY A 71 -3.13 17.75 -10.32
CA GLY A 71 -3.25 16.82 -9.20
C GLY A 71 -2.52 15.49 -9.41
N ILE A 72 -2.73 14.55 -8.49
CA ILE A 72 -2.16 13.20 -8.59
C ILE A 72 -2.82 12.45 -9.74
N ASP A 73 -2.03 11.88 -10.64
CA ASP A 73 -2.50 10.89 -11.60
C ASP A 73 -2.46 9.50 -10.96
N PHE A 74 -3.62 8.99 -10.55
CA PHE A 74 -3.73 7.64 -9.99
C PHE A 74 -3.55 6.51 -11.03
N THR A 75 -3.48 6.88 -12.32
CA THR A 75 -3.20 5.97 -13.43
C THR A 75 -1.70 5.76 -13.61
N HIS A 76 -0.93 6.86 -13.54
CA HIS A 76 0.54 6.87 -13.59
C HIS A 76 1.11 7.53 -12.33
N MET A 77 0.99 6.82 -11.22
CA MET A 77 1.47 7.30 -9.92
C MET A 77 2.94 6.90 -9.75
N HIS A 78 3.77 7.85 -9.34
CA HIS A 78 5.13 7.56 -8.91
C HIS A 78 5.35 8.21 -7.55
N LEU A 79 5.43 7.36 -6.52
CA LEU A 79 5.82 7.74 -5.18
C LEU A 79 7.32 7.49 -4.99
N ASP A 80 8.06 8.56 -4.72
CA ASP A 80 9.43 8.51 -4.26
C ASP A 80 9.51 8.78 -2.75
N SER A 81 10.66 8.42 -2.17
CA SER A 81 10.96 8.66 -0.76
C SER A 81 9.85 8.13 0.17
N LEU A 82 9.24 6.99 -0.18
CA LEU A 82 8.18 6.38 0.61
C LEU A 82 8.78 5.81 1.89
N ASN A 83 8.35 6.35 3.02
CA ASN A 83 8.71 5.88 4.34
C ASN A 83 7.43 5.53 5.09
N ALA A 84 7.43 4.39 5.79
CA ALA A 84 6.31 3.97 6.60
C ALA A 84 6.75 3.22 7.86
N ARG A 85 6.04 3.43 8.95
CA ARG A 85 6.10 2.61 10.16
C ARG A 85 4.68 2.23 10.50
N VAL A 86 4.43 0.93 10.56
CA VAL A 86 3.13 0.38 10.86
C VAL A 86 3.24 -0.68 11.93
N ASP A 87 2.23 -0.75 12.78
CA ASP A 87 2.06 -1.73 13.83
C ASP A 87 0.87 -2.64 13.49
N ASP A 88 0.93 -3.89 13.96
CA ASP A 88 -0.12 -4.90 13.85
C ASP A 88 -0.67 -5.10 12.42
N PHE A 89 0.19 -5.01 11.42
CA PHE A 89 -0.17 -5.25 10.03
C PHE A 89 -0.61 -6.70 9.85
N THR A 90 -1.85 -6.90 9.41
CA THR A 90 -2.42 -8.22 9.16
C THR A 90 -3.12 -8.23 7.81
N ILE A 91 -2.78 -9.22 6.98
CA ILE A 91 -3.60 -9.66 5.86
C ILE A 91 -4.32 -10.93 6.31
N ASP A 92 -5.64 -10.93 6.27
CA ASP A 92 -6.48 -12.07 6.60
C ASP A 92 -7.49 -12.33 5.47
N GLY A 93 -7.16 -13.29 4.60
CA GLY A 93 -7.91 -13.50 3.37
C GLY A 93 -7.84 -12.28 2.44
N GLN A 94 -8.96 -11.58 2.27
CA GLN A 94 -9.05 -10.34 1.49
C GLN A 94 -8.99 -9.08 2.35
N ALA A 95 -9.02 -9.23 3.67
CA ALA A 95 -9.00 -8.11 4.60
C ALA A 95 -7.56 -7.69 4.93
N ILE A 96 -7.33 -6.38 5.02
CA ILE A 96 -6.07 -5.81 5.51
C ILE A 96 -6.40 -4.94 6.72
N TYR A 97 -5.63 -5.07 7.79
CA TYR A 97 -5.74 -4.26 9.00
C TYR A 97 -4.35 -3.80 9.42
N THR A 98 -4.21 -2.54 9.82
CA THR A 98 -2.94 -2.04 10.38
C THR A 98 -3.12 -0.71 11.11
N SER A 99 -2.24 -0.43 12.05
CA SER A 99 -2.08 0.90 12.64
C SER A 99 -0.89 1.60 12.00
N ILE A 100 -1.13 2.70 11.30
CA ILE A 100 -0.07 3.50 10.68
C ILE A 100 0.42 4.48 11.73
N ALA A 101 1.63 4.27 12.24
CA ALA A 101 2.29 5.21 13.15
C ALA A 101 2.84 6.42 12.39
N SER A 102 3.36 6.20 11.18
CA SER A 102 3.78 7.27 10.29
C SER A 102 3.89 6.76 8.86
N LEU A 103 3.40 7.54 7.90
CA LEU A 103 3.65 7.34 6.48
C LEU A 103 3.94 8.70 5.84
N SER A 104 4.99 8.76 5.04
CA SER A 104 5.36 9.94 4.25
C SER A 104 5.82 9.53 2.86
N ALA A 105 5.54 10.38 1.88
CA ALA A 105 5.90 10.15 0.49
C ALA A 105 5.85 11.45 -0.31
N ARG A 106 6.54 11.48 -1.44
CA ARG A 106 6.39 12.50 -2.47
C ARG A 106 5.88 11.82 -3.73
N GLU A 107 4.87 12.42 -4.34
CA GLU A 107 4.37 11.99 -5.65
C GLU A 107 4.97 12.89 -6.75
N ARG A 108 5.21 12.34 -7.94
CA ARG A 108 5.80 13.03 -9.09
C ARG A 108 5.09 14.33 -9.48
N SER A 109 3.77 14.45 -9.27
CA SER A 109 3.01 15.69 -9.47
C SER A 109 3.47 16.85 -8.56
N GLY A 110 4.31 16.58 -7.56
CA GLY A 110 4.74 17.53 -6.55
C GLY A 110 3.92 17.46 -5.26
N PHE A 111 2.89 16.60 -5.20
CA PHE A 111 2.14 16.37 -3.95
C PHE A 111 3.07 15.75 -2.89
N ARG A 112 3.11 16.36 -1.71
CA ARG A 112 3.92 15.90 -0.58
C ARG A 112 3.06 15.56 0.61
N LEU A 113 3.05 14.27 0.95
CA LEU A 113 2.50 13.77 2.19
C LEU A 113 3.60 13.80 3.25
N LYS A 114 3.49 14.71 4.22
CA LYS A 114 4.48 14.83 5.30
C LYS A 114 4.30 13.75 6.35
N GLN A 115 3.06 13.49 6.71
CA GLN A 115 2.70 12.54 7.74
C GLN A 115 1.27 12.05 7.48
N PHE A 116 1.10 10.73 7.51
CA PHE A 116 -0.17 10.07 7.66
C PHE A 116 -0.07 9.10 8.82
N SER A 117 -1.03 9.15 9.73
CA SER A 117 -1.16 8.21 10.84
C SER A 117 -2.62 7.90 11.10
N GLY A 118 -2.89 6.79 11.78
CA GLY A 118 -4.23 6.34 12.16
C GLY A 118 -4.41 4.85 11.95
N ARG A 119 -5.59 4.34 12.29
CA ARG A 119 -5.95 2.95 12.00
C ARG A 119 -6.49 2.84 10.59
N PHE A 120 -6.08 1.80 9.89
CA PHE A 120 -6.42 1.55 8.50
C PHE A 120 -6.99 0.14 8.36
N TYR A 121 -8.07 0.02 7.61
CA TYR A 121 -8.58 -1.27 7.19
C TYR A 121 -9.08 -1.25 5.75
N LEU A 122 -8.87 -2.36 5.06
CA LEU A 122 -9.44 -2.63 3.74
C LEU A 122 -10.23 -3.93 3.86
N THR A 123 -11.54 -3.87 3.71
CA THR A 123 -12.41 -5.05 3.79
C THR A 123 -13.41 -5.01 2.66
N GLN A 124 -13.56 -6.10 1.91
CA GLN A 124 -14.52 -6.21 0.80
C GLN A 124 -14.40 -5.07 -0.24
N GLY A 125 -13.17 -4.58 -0.46
CA GLY A 125 -12.90 -3.47 -1.37
C GLY A 125 -13.22 -2.07 -0.82
N CYS A 126 -13.80 -1.98 0.38
CA CYS A 126 -14.02 -0.72 1.09
C CYS A 126 -12.81 -0.39 1.95
N LEU A 127 -12.35 0.85 1.81
CA LEU A 127 -11.20 1.37 2.52
C LEU A 127 -11.71 2.31 3.63
N GLY A 128 -11.28 2.07 4.86
CA GLY A 128 -11.69 2.81 6.04
C GLY A 128 -10.52 3.25 6.89
N PHE A 129 -10.75 4.32 7.64
CA PHE A 129 -9.78 4.92 8.54
C PHE A 129 -10.45 5.30 9.84
N GLU A 130 -9.74 5.18 10.94
CA GLU A 130 -10.17 5.63 12.26
C GLU A 130 -9.02 6.40 12.92
N ASP A 131 -9.34 7.48 13.64
CA ASP A 131 -8.37 8.38 14.29
C ASP A 131 -7.20 8.78 13.36
N ALA A 132 -7.56 9.23 12.15
CA ALA A 132 -6.60 9.50 11.10
C ALA A 132 -6.17 10.97 11.07
N SER A 133 -4.86 11.20 10.89
CA SER A 133 -4.29 12.53 10.67
C SER A 133 -3.48 12.51 9.37
N ILE A 134 -3.78 13.46 8.48
CA ILE A 134 -3.09 13.64 7.21
C ILE A 134 -2.53 15.06 7.16
N LEU A 135 -1.22 15.18 7.11
CA LEU A 135 -0.50 16.44 7.02
C LEU A 135 0.23 16.56 5.68
N THR A 136 0.00 17.68 5.01
CA THR A 136 0.67 18.06 3.75
C THR A 136 1.43 19.37 3.95
N ASP A 137 1.98 19.94 2.88
CA ASP A 137 2.64 21.25 2.93
C ASP A 137 1.69 22.40 3.30
N ARG A 138 0.41 22.31 2.91
CA ARG A 138 -0.54 23.44 2.99
C ARG A 138 -1.85 23.11 3.69
N SER A 139 -2.02 21.88 4.17
CA SER A 139 -3.28 21.44 4.77
C SER A 139 -3.04 20.32 5.78
N GLU A 140 -3.88 20.32 6.80
CA GLU A 140 -3.98 19.27 7.80
C GLU A 140 -5.44 18.80 7.87
N ILE A 141 -5.65 17.50 7.81
CA ILE A 141 -6.97 16.86 7.96
C ILE A 141 -6.89 15.96 9.18
N ARG A 142 -7.92 16.01 10.02
CA ARG A 142 -8.10 15.10 11.16
C ARG A 142 -9.47 14.44 11.06
N ILE A 143 -9.49 13.12 11.19
CA ILE A 143 -10.68 12.29 11.18
C ILE A 143 -10.76 11.64 12.57
N PRO A 144 -11.63 12.12 13.45
CA PRO A 144 -11.60 11.76 14.88
C PRO A 144 -12.22 10.40 15.21
N TYR A 145 -12.94 9.78 14.28
CA TYR A 145 -13.62 8.49 14.45
C TYR A 145 -13.08 7.49 13.46
#